data_AF-A0A945W5S9-F1
#
_entry.id   AF-A0A945W5S9-F1
#
_cell.length_a   1.000
_cell.length_b   1.000
_cell.length_c   1.000
_cell.angle_alpha   90.00
_cell.angle_beta   90.00
_cell.angle_gamma   90.00
#
_symmetry.space_group_name_H-M   'P 1'
#
loop_
_entity.id
_entity.type
_entity.pdbx_description
1 polymer ?
#
loop_
_entity_poly.entity_id
_entity_poly.type
_entity_poly.pdbx_seq_one_letter_code
_entity_poly.pdbx_strand_id
1 'polypeptide(L)'
;MLEIFRKHDIGDDDWVFGSWRSHYQCLLKGVPPEKLKAAILKGRSISLCFAEQKVLCSGIVTGVIPIAVGAAIDIKRRGLPGKVYCFMGDMTSETAAAHVNIKYARNHKLPIHFIVEDNGKSVCTDTRATWGTEKLTYEDVNDEYITYYSYDASKWPHAGAGRRVQF
;
A
#
# COMPACT_ATOMS: atom_id res chain seq x y z
N MET A 1 5.55 -8.14 -6.36
CA MET A 1 4.21 -7.53 -6.59
C MET A 1 3.13 -8.58 -6.91
N LEU A 2 3.14 -9.25 -8.08
CA LEU A 2 2.13 -10.29 -8.42
C LEU A 2 2.06 -11.44 -7.40
N GLU A 3 3.22 -11.83 -6.86
CA GLU A 3 3.34 -12.88 -5.86
C GLU A 3 2.67 -12.53 -4.54
N ILE A 4 2.55 -11.24 -4.19
CA ILE A 4 1.90 -10.80 -2.94
C ILE A 4 0.39 -11.09 -2.99
N PHE A 5 -0.25 -10.78 -4.12
CA PHE A 5 -1.66 -11.09 -4.34
C PHE A 5 -1.93 -12.59 -4.28
N ARG A 6 -1.06 -13.41 -4.90
CA ARG A 6 -1.17 -14.86 -4.89
C ARG A 6 -0.90 -15.46 -3.51
N LYS A 7 0.16 -15.01 -2.83
CA LYS A 7 0.58 -15.51 -1.52
C LYS A 7 -0.51 -15.31 -0.46
N HIS A 8 -1.21 -14.19 -0.52
CA HIS A 8 -2.25 -13.83 0.43
C HIS A 8 -3.67 -14.16 -0.06
N ASP A 9 -3.80 -14.77 -1.24
CA ASP A 9 -5.10 -15.08 -1.87
C ASP A 9 -6.07 -13.88 -1.85
N ILE A 10 -5.57 -12.71 -2.26
CA ILE A 10 -6.34 -11.46 -2.19
C ILE A 10 -7.51 -11.54 -3.19
N GLY A 11 -8.72 -11.70 -2.67
CA GLY A 11 -9.94 -11.97 -3.42
C GLY A 11 -10.89 -10.79 -3.56
N ASP A 12 -12.09 -11.05 -4.08
CA ASP A 12 -13.12 -10.04 -4.31
C ASP A 12 -13.65 -9.42 -3.03
N ASP A 13 -13.65 -10.19 -1.93
CA ASP A 13 -14.14 -9.71 -0.66
C ASP A 13 -13.17 -8.80 0.09
N ASP A 14 -11.91 -8.83 -0.28
CA ASP A 14 -10.85 -8.08 0.38
C ASP A 14 -10.80 -6.62 -0.08
N TRP A 15 -10.50 -5.74 0.86
CA TRP A 15 -10.20 -4.35 0.57
C TRP A 15 -8.71 -4.17 0.27
N VAL A 16 -8.39 -3.40 -0.76
CA VAL A 16 -7.01 -2.99 -1.05
C VAL A 16 -6.89 -1.47 -0.93
N PHE A 17 -6.02 -1.07 -0.01
CA PHE A 17 -5.63 0.31 0.20
C PHE A 17 -4.23 0.54 -0.37
N GLY A 18 -4.08 1.57 -1.21
CA GLY A 18 -2.84 1.85 -1.92
C GLY A 18 -2.33 3.28 -1.75
N SER A 19 -1.05 3.47 -2.03
CA SER A 19 -0.41 4.80 -2.09
C SER A 19 -0.76 5.53 -3.40
N TRP A 20 0.05 6.52 -3.80
CA TRP A 20 -0.05 7.15 -5.11
C TRP A 20 0.34 6.20 -6.26
N ARG A 21 1.17 5.17 -5.99
CA ARG A 21 1.63 4.20 -6.99
C ARG A 21 0.79 2.92 -6.91
N SER A 22 -0.44 3.01 -7.42
CA SER A 22 -1.46 2.00 -7.13
C SER A 22 -2.17 1.37 -8.34
N HIS A 23 -1.67 1.62 -9.56
CA HIS A 23 -2.36 1.18 -10.79
C HIS A 23 -2.39 -0.35 -10.91
N TYR A 24 -1.31 -1.03 -10.52
CA TYR A 24 -1.25 -2.49 -10.62
C TYR A 24 -2.19 -3.17 -9.62
N GLN A 25 -2.34 -2.62 -8.41
CA GLN A 25 -3.29 -3.11 -7.41
C GLN A 25 -4.73 -3.00 -7.93
N CYS A 26 -5.06 -1.89 -8.61
CA CYS A 26 -6.37 -1.75 -9.25
C CYS A 26 -6.61 -2.85 -10.29
N LEU A 27 -5.65 -3.11 -11.17
CA LEU A 27 -5.76 -4.15 -12.19
C LEU A 27 -5.90 -5.54 -11.58
N LEU A 28 -5.09 -5.87 -10.55
CA LEU A 28 -5.14 -7.16 -9.87
C LEU A 28 -6.42 -7.37 -9.07
N LYS A 29 -7.03 -6.30 -8.56
CA LYS A 29 -8.38 -6.34 -7.94
C LYS A 29 -9.52 -6.36 -8.93
N GLY A 30 -9.24 -6.46 -10.23
CA GLY A 30 -10.27 -6.60 -11.26
C GLY A 30 -10.89 -5.27 -11.72
N VAL A 31 -10.27 -4.12 -11.46
CA VAL A 31 -10.72 -2.86 -12.06
C VAL A 31 -10.51 -2.95 -13.57
N PRO A 32 -11.55 -2.76 -14.41
CA PRO A 32 -11.40 -2.83 -15.86
C PRO A 32 -10.34 -1.85 -16.38
N PRO A 33 -9.40 -2.28 -17.24
CA PRO A 33 -8.31 -1.41 -17.73
C PRO A 33 -8.81 -0.10 -18.32
N GLU A 34 -9.92 -0.13 -19.05
CA GLU A 34 -10.53 1.05 -19.66
C GLU A 34 -11.04 2.05 -18.62
N LYS A 35 -11.64 1.54 -17.52
CA LYS A 35 -12.16 2.35 -16.40
C LYS A 35 -11.00 3.00 -15.64
N LEU A 36 -9.93 2.24 -15.39
CA LEU A 36 -8.71 2.75 -14.77
C LEU A 36 -8.05 3.83 -15.62
N LYS A 37 -7.85 3.57 -16.92
CA LYS A 37 -7.29 4.52 -17.88
C LYS A 37 -8.11 5.80 -17.95
N ALA A 38 -9.44 5.69 -18.01
CA ALA A 38 -10.32 6.86 -18.02
C ALA A 38 -10.19 7.70 -16.74
N ALA A 39 -10.05 7.07 -15.57
CA ALA A 39 -9.83 7.79 -14.31
C ALA A 39 -8.48 8.52 -14.29
N ILE A 40 -7.42 7.89 -14.80
CA ILE A 40 -6.08 8.49 -14.93
C ILE A 40 -6.16 9.74 -15.83
N LEU A 41 -6.79 9.63 -17.00
CA LEU A 41 -6.93 10.75 -17.96
C LEU A 41 -7.81 11.89 -17.41
N LYS A 42 -8.68 11.61 -16.45
CA LYS A 42 -9.45 12.61 -15.69
C LYS A 42 -8.68 13.24 -14.51
N GLY A 43 -7.38 12.97 -14.39
CA GLY A 43 -6.53 13.55 -13.34
C GLY A 43 -6.59 12.84 -11.98
N ARG A 44 -7.16 11.63 -11.89
CA ARG A 44 -7.29 10.87 -10.63
C ARG A 44 -6.17 9.86 -10.40
N SER A 45 -5.06 9.96 -11.13
CA SER A 45 -3.99 8.96 -11.18
C SER A 45 -3.44 8.56 -9.80
N ILE A 46 -3.40 9.49 -8.85
CA ILE A 46 -2.87 9.31 -7.49
C ILE A 46 -3.96 9.23 -6.41
N SER A 47 -5.24 9.25 -6.79
CA SER A 47 -6.39 9.28 -5.86
C SER A 47 -7.51 8.37 -6.36
N LEU A 48 -7.13 7.18 -6.81
CA LEU A 48 -8.05 6.20 -7.40
C LEU A 48 -9.00 5.65 -6.33
N CYS A 49 -10.28 5.58 -6.65
CA CYS A 49 -11.30 5.01 -5.78
C CYS A 49 -12.29 4.21 -6.61
N PHE A 50 -12.36 2.91 -6.34
CA PHE A 50 -13.20 1.95 -7.03
C PHE A 50 -13.90 1.07 -6.00
N ALA A 51 -14.99 1.61 -5.42
CA ALA A 51 -15.71 0.97 -4.31
C ALA A 51 -16.27 -0.41 -4.67
N GLU A 52 -16.72 -0.60 -5.92
CA GLU A 52 -17.21 -1.89 -6.44
C GLU A 52 -16.14 -2.99 -6.35
N GLN A 53 -14.88 -2.65 -6.67
CA GLN A 53 -13.73 -3.56 -6.57
C GLN A 53 -13.05 -3.53 -5.20
N LYS A 54 -13.60 -2.79 -4.23
CA LYS A 54 -13.05 -2.57 -2.88
C LYS A 54 -11.61 -2.00 -2.89
N VAL A 55 -11.36 -1.01 -3.75
CA VAL A 55 -10.05 -0.33 -3.86
C VAL A 55 -10.13 1.14 -3.48
N LEU A 56 -9.22 1.60 -2.61
CA LEU A 56 -9.05 3.01 -2.26
C LEU A 56 -7.57 3.39 -2.21
N CYS A 57 -7.18 4.41 -2.97
CA CYS A 57 -5.81 4.87 -3.07
C CYS A 57 -5.72 6.37 -2.78
N SER A 58 -4.64 6.81 -2.15
CA SER A 58 -4.37 8.22 -1.89
C SER A 58 -2.91 8.57 -2.08
N GLY A 59 -2.67 9.76 -2.64
CA GLY A 59 -1.34 10.34 -2.75
C GLY A 59 -0.88 11.08 -1.51
N ILE A 60 -1.73 11.18 -0.49
CA ILE A 60 -1.33 11.70 0.82
C ILE A 60 -0.59 10.59 1.58
N VAL A 61 0.70 10.81 1.83
CA VAL A 61 1.53 9.89 2.63
C VAL A 61 0.87 9.68 3.99
N THR A 62 0.80 8.42 4.44
CA THR A 62 0.05 7.96 5.64
C THR A 62 -1.47 8.04 5.57
N GLY A 63 -2.05 8.73 4.59
CA GLY A 63 -3.49 9.03 4.55
C GLY A 63 -4.40 7.80 4.47
N VAL A 64 -3.96 6.74 3.78
CA VAL A 64 -4.76 5.50 3.66
C VAL A 64 -4.68 4.60 4.88
N ILE A 65 -3.63 4.71 5.70
CA ILE A 65 -3.36 3.78 6.81
C ILE A 65 -4.48 3.80 7.87
N PRO A 66 -4.91 4.96 8.44
CA PRO A 66 -5.99 4.97 9.41
C PRO A 66 -7.34 4.60 8.79
N ILE A 67 -7.55 4.88 7.51
CA ILE A 67 -8.77 4.50 6.79
C ILE A 67 -8.84 2.97 6.63
N ALA A 68 -7.72 2.33 6.29
CA ALA A 68 -7.62 0.87 6.19
C ALA A 68 -7.92 0.19 7.53
N VAL A 69 -7.39 0.75 8.63
CA VAL A 69 -7.69 0.26 10.00
C VAL A 69 -9.17 0.44 10.32
N GLY A 70 -9.77 1.58 9.97
CA GLY A 70 -11.21 1.81 10.10
C GLY A 70 -12.06 0.78 9.35
N ALA A 71 -11.68 0.46 8.11
CA ALA A 71 -12.34 -0.60 7.33
C ALA A 71 -12.21 -1.97 7.99
N ALA A 72 -11.04 -2.30 8.55
CA ALA A 72 -10.83 -3.57 9.26
C ALA A 72 -11.66 -3.65 10.56
N ILE A 73 -11.84 -2.52 11.26
CA ILE A 73 -12.76 -2.42 12.40
C ILE A 73 -14.20 -2.71 11.95
N ASP A 74 -14.66 -2.15 10.83
CA ASP A 74 -16.02 -2.39 10.30
C ASP A 74 -16.23 -3.87 9.96
N ILE A 75 -15.31 -4.46 9.19
CA ILE A 75 -15.35 -5.89 8.83
C ILE A 75 -15.48 -6.75 10.09
N LYS A 76 -14.63 -6.51 11.09
CA LYS A 76 -14.66 -7.27 12.34
C LYS A 76 -15.95 -7.09 13.12
N ARG A 77 -16.43 -5.84 13.26
CA ARG A 77 -17.64 -5.52 14.04
C ARG A 77 -18.89 -6.13 13.43
N ARG A 78 -18.97 -6.17 12.11
CA ARG A 78 -20.12 -6.67 11.37
C ARG A 78 -20.03 -8.15 11.03
N GLY A 79 -18.90 -8.81 11.32
CA GLY A 79 -18.67 -10.21 10.96
C GLY A 79 -18.70 -10.43 9.44
N LEU A 80 -18.23 -9.46 8.67
CA LEU A 80 -18.19 -9.56 7.21
C LEU A 80 -17.05 -10.49 6.76
N PRO A 81 -17.19 -11.16 5.61
CA PRO A 81 -16.06 -11.85 5.00
C PRO A 81 -14.98 -10.87 4.55
N GLY A 82 -13.77 -11.39 4.38
CA GLY A 82 -12.62 -10.68 3.83
C GLY A 82 -11.70 -10.03 4.87
N LYS A 83 -10.63 -9.44 4.35
CA LYS A 83 -9.52 -8.80 5.06
C LYS A 83 -9.17 -7.49 4.37
N VAL A 84 -8.49 -6.60 5.08
CA VAL A 84 -7.91 -5.38 4.52
C VAL A 84 -6.45 -5.60 4.19
N TYR A 85 -5.99 -5.20 3.01
CA TYR A 85 -4.59 -5.16 2.62
C TYR A 85 -4.16 -3.71 2.39
N CYS A 86 -3.25 -3.21 3.23
CA CYS A 86 -2.78 -1.83 3.19
C CYS A 86 -1.34 -1.77 2.67
N PHE A 87 -1.16 -1.33 1.43
CA PHE A 87 0.13 -1.12 0.79
C PHE A 87 0.71 0.24 1.18
N MET A 88 1.99 0.26 1.56
CA MET A 88 2.76 1.47 1.87
C MET A 88 4.23 1.32 1.47
N GLY A 89 4.91 2.43 1.24
CA GLY A 89 6.35 2.41 0.96
C GLY A 89 7.20 2.27 2.23
N ASP A 90 8.45 1.85 2.06
CA ASP A 90 9.53 1.84 3.05
C ASP A 90 9.57 3.10 3.93
N MET A 91 9.69 4.29 3.34
CA MET A 91 9.72 5.55 4.10
C MET A 91 8.45 5.78 4.92
N THR A 92 7.31 5.35 4.39
CA THR A 92 6.02 5.52 5.08
C THR A 92 5.90 4.57 6.27
N SER A 93 6.49 3.38 6.17
CA SER A 93 6.40 2.34 7.21
C SER A 93 7.06 2.75 8.53
N GLU A 94 8.05 3.64 8.48
CA GLU A 94 8.77 4.18 9.64
C GLU A 94 8.07 5.40 10.29
N THR A 95 6.95 5.86 9.72
CA THR A 95 6.24 7.03 10.26
C THR A 95 5.41 6.68 11.50
N ALA A 96 5.23 7.64 12.40
CA ALA A 96 4.40 7.47 13.59
C ALA A 96 2.98 6.94 13.27
N ALA A 97 2.39 7.39 12.16
CA ALA A 97 1.08 6.93 11.72
C ALA A 97 1.07 5.42 11.42
N ALA A 98 2.10 4.90 10.73
CA ALA A 98 2.21 3.46 10.48
C ALA A 98 2.35 2.68 11.79
N HIS A 99 3.29 3.07 12.65
CA HIS A 99 3.57 2.37 13.91
C HIS A 99 2.35 2.31 14.84
N VAL A 100 1.64 3.44 15.03
CA VAL A 100 0.46 3.49 15.92
C VAL A 100 -0.68 2.63 15.38
N ASN A 101 -0.93 2.67 14.08
CA ASN A 101 -2.01 1.91 13.45
C ASN A 101 -1.73 0.40 13.42
N ILE A 102 -0.49 -0.01 13.13
CA ILE A 102 -0.05 -1.41 13.19
C ILE A 102 -0.21 -1.95 14.62
N LYS A 103 0.26 -1.20 15.63
CA LYS A 103 0.10 -1.55 17.04
C LYS A 103 -1.37 -1.73 17.42
N TYR A 104 -2.23 -0.79 17.02
CA TYR A 104 -3.66 -0.85 17.28
C TYR A 104 -4.29 -2.09 16.64
N ALA A 105 -4.00 -2.32 15.35
CA ALA A 105 -4.54 -3.46 14.61
C ALA A 105 -4.18 -4.81 15.25
N ARG A 106 -2.92 -4.98 15.67
CA ARG A 106 -2.45 -6.19 16.38
C ARG A 106 -3.19 -6.42 17.69
N ASN A 107 -3.22 -5.41 18.55
CA ASN A 107 -3.82 -5.52 19.88
C ASN A 107 -5.33 -5.80 19.81
N HIS A 108 -5.99 -5.26 18.79
CA HIS A 108 -7.40 -5.51 18.55
C HIS A 108 -7.68 -6.73 17.66
N LYS A 109 -6.65 -7.47 17.23
CA LYS A 109 -6.78 -8.63 16.33
C LYS A 109 -7.67 -8.31 15.11
N LEU A 110 -7.37 -7.21 14.42
CA LEU A 110 -8.15 -6.74 13.28
C LEU A 110 -7.84 -7.56 12.03
N PRO A 111 -8.81 -7.79 11.13
CA PRO A 111 -8.59 -8.46 9.85
C PRO A 111 -7.91 -7.51 8.86
N ILE A 112 -6.64 -7.21 9.10
CA ILE A 112 -5.80 -6.34 8.26
C ILE A 112 -4.40 -6.93 8.11
N HIS A 113 -3.83 -6.76 6.93
CA HIS A 113 -2.45 -7.07 6.59
C HIS A 113 -1.80 -5.82 6.00
N PHE A 114 -0.61 -5.48 6.43
CA PHE A 114 0.16 -4.37 5.89
C PHE A 114 1.25 -4.90 4.98
N ILE A 115 1.47 -4.21 3.86
CA ILE A 115 2.46 -4.60 2.86
C ILE A 115 3.42 -3.43 2.69
N VAL A 116 4.69 -3.65 3.04
CA VAL A 116 5.75 -2.66 2.92
C VAL A 116 6.53 -2.94 1.64
N GLU A 117 6.53 -1.94 0.76
CA GLU A 117 7.22 -1.96 -0.51
C GLU A 117 8.50 -1.12 -0.42
N ASP A 118 9.67 -1.78 -0.41
CA ASP A 118 10.96 -1.10 -0.31
C ASP A 118 11.65 -0.96 -1.67
N ASN A 119 11.91 0.28 -2.07
CA ASN A 119 12.81 0.61 -3.18
C ASN A 119 13.98 1.50 -2.77
N GLY A 120 14.16 1.69 -1.46
CA GLY A 120 15.22 2.47 -0.85
C GLY A 120 15.07 3.98 -0.98
N LYS A 121 13.99 4.51 -1.59
CA LYS A 121 13.87 5.94 -1.87
C LYS A 121 12.47 6.50 -1.66
N SER A 122 12.40 7.67 -1.03
CA SER A 122 11.25 8.57 -1.07
C SER A 122 11.50 9.73 -2.02
N VAL A 123 10.95 9.65 -3.23
CA VAL A 123 11.21 10.59 -4.35
C VAL A 123 12.72 10.72 -4.65
N CYS A 124 13.42 11.68 -4.04
CA CYS A 124 14.85 11.91 -4.24
C CYS A 124 15.71 11.52 -3.03
N THR A 125 15.09 11.10 -1.93
CA THR A 125 15.75 10.93 -0.65
C THR A 125 15.95 9.45 -0.35
N ASP A 126 17.19 9.08 0.00
CA ASP A 126 17.51 7.73 0.47
C ASP A 126 16.84 7.46 1.83
N THR A 127 16.11 6.36 1.92
CA THR A 127 15.30 6.05 3.11
C THR A 127 16.15 5.72 4.32
N ARG A 128 17.21 4.92 4.14
CA ARG A 128 18.09 4.46 5.23
C ARG A 128 18.91 5.61 5.81
N ALA A 129 19.46 6.47 4.96
CA ALA A 129 20.14 7.68 5.36
C ALA A 129 19.21 8.67 6.09
N THR A 130 17.94 8.75 5.68
CA THR A 130 16.95 9.62 6.36
C THR A 130 16.72 9.20 7.80
N TRP A 131 16.62 7.89 8.04
CA TRP A 131 16.36 7.34 9.37
C TRP A 131 17.63 7.11 10.19
N GLY A 132 18.81 7.22 9.58
CA GLY A 132 20.09 6.93 10.24
C GLY A 132 20.25 5.45 10.60
N THR A 133 19.69 4.56 9.78
CA THR A 133 19.65 3.11 10.02
C THR A 133 20.13 2.34 8.79
N GLU A 134 20.87 1.25 8.99
CA GLU A 134 21.21 0.33 7.89
C GLU A 134 20.01 -0.56 7.50
N LYS A 135 19.17 -0.86 8.47
CA LYS A 135 18.04 -1.80 8.36
C LYS A 135 16.76 -1.17 8.88
N LEU A 136 15.68 -1.29 8.10
CA LEU A 136 14.35 -0.76 8.44
C LEU A 136 13.62 -1.63 9.46
N THR A 137 12.59 -1.07 10.11
CA THR A 137 11.88 -1.71 11.23
C THR A 137 11.31 -3.08 10.88
N TYR A 138 10.82 -3.26 9.65
CA TYR A 138 10.17 -4.50 9.20
C TYR A 138 11.01 -5.33 8.21
N GLU A 139 12.24 -4.92 7.93
CA GLU A 139 13.14 -5.61 7.00
C GLU A 139 13.56 -6.97 7.57
N ASP A 140 13.41 -8.04 6.80
CA ASP A 140 13.61 -9.46 7.19
C ASP A 140 12.95 -9.88 8.52
N VAL A 141 11.89 -9.19 8.95
CA VAL A 141 11.13 -9.58 10.14
C VAL A 141 10.00 -10.52 9.73
N ASN A 142 9.92 -11.69 10.37
CA ASN A 142 8.74 -12.54 10.25
C ASN A 142 7.63 -12.00 11.15
N ASP A 143 6.57 -11.45 10.56
CA ASP A 143 5.48 -10.80 11.27
C ASP A 143 4.12 -11.23 10.72
N GLU A 144 3.19 -11.59 11.60
CA GLU A 144 1.85 -12.07 11.21
C GLU A 144 1.04 -10.99 10.47
N TYR A 145 1.29 -9.71 10.74
CA TYR A 145 0.53 -8.60 10.17
C TYR A 145 1.26 -7.89 9.02
N ILE A 146 2.55 -8.16 8.82
CA ILE A 146 3.38 -7.44 7.86
C ILE A 146 3.95 -8.38 6.81
N THR A 147 3.92 -7.96 5.56
CA THR A 147 4.81 -8.53 4.53
C THR A 147 5.70 -7.42 4.01
N TYR A 148 6.99 -7.64 4.15
CA TYR A 148 8.04 -6.79 3.60
C TYR A 148 8.60 -7.41 2.32
N TYR A 149 8.87 -6.60 1.32
CA TYR A 149 9.74 -6.98 0.20
C TYR A 149 10.48 -5.77 -0.34
N SER A 150 11.70 -6.00 -0.81
CA SER A 150 12.48 -5.02 -1.55
C SER A 150 12.48 -5.31 -3.04
N TYR A 151 12.67 -4.28 -3.85
CA TYR A 151 12.83 -4.41 -5.30
C TYR A 151 13.74 -3.32 -5.85
N ASP A 152 14.46 -3.65 -6.92
CA ASP A 152 15.30 -2.71 -7.63
C ASP A 152 14.44 -1.79 -8.53
N ALA A 153 14.40 -0.50 -8.16
CA ALA A 153 13.72 0.53 -8.94
C ALA A 153 14.55 1.10 -10.09
N SER A 154 15.85 0.80 -10.19
CA SER A 154 16.71 1.38 -11.24
C SER A 154 16.23 1.08 -12.68
N LYS A 155 15.48 0.00 -12.85
CA LYS A 155 14.94 -0.43 -14.15
C LYS A 155 13.64 0.28 -14.54
N TRP A 156 12.90 0.84 -13.59
CA TRP A 156 11.55 1.35 -13.83
C TRP A 156 11.38 2.77 -13.27
N PRO A 157 10.62 3.65 -13.93
CA PRO A 157 10.40 4.99 -13.41
C PRO A 157 9.89 4.98 -11.96
N HIS A 158 10.66 5.56 -11.06
CA HIS A 158 10.31 5.77 -9.67
C HIS A 158 9.31 6.91 -9.53
N ALA A 159 9.67 8.12 -10.00
CA ALA A 159 8.83 9.31 -9.84
C ALA A 159 9.03 10.33 -10.96
N GLY A 160 8.03 11.18 -11.16
CA GLY A 160 8.05 12.30 -12.11
C GLY A 160 7.33 12.02 -13.43
N ALA A 161 7.19 13.06 -14.25
CA ALA A 161 6.50 13.01 -15.53
C ALA A 161 7.13 14.00 -16.53
N GLY A 162 7.02 13.70 -17.82
CA GLY A 162 7.51 14.57 -18.90
C GLY A 162 9.03 14.70 -18.87
N ARG A 163 9.54 15.92 -18.61
CA ARG A 163 10.99 16.23 -18.68
C ARG A 163 11.79 15.77 -17.46
N ARG A 164 11.14 15.43 -16.35
CA ARG A 164 11.78 14.96 -15.13
C ARG A 164 11.20 13.59 -14.79
N VAL A 165 11.90 12.54 -15.17
CA VAL A 165 11.62 11.15 -14.80
C VAL A 165 12.82 10.61 -14.04
N GLN A 166 12.58 10.05 -12.87
CA GLN A 166 13.59 9.47 -12.00
C GLN A 166 13.45 7.96 -11.98
N PHE A 167 14.57 7.26 -11.81
CA PHE A 167 14.70 5.82 -11.70
C PHE A 167 15.40 5.48 -10.37
#